data_AF-A0A291Q7X2-F1
#
_entry.id   AF-A0A291Q7X2-F1
#
_cell.length_a   1.000
_cell.length_b   1.000
_cell.length_c   1.000
_cell.angle_alpha   90.00
_cell.angle_beta   90.00
_cell.angle_gamma   90.00
#
_symmetry.space_group_name_H-M   'P 1'
#
loop_
_entity.id
_entity.type
_entity.pdbx_description
1 polymer ?
#
loop_
_entity_poly.entity_id
_entity_poly.type
_entity_poly.pdbx_seq_one_letter_code
_entity_poly.pdbx_strand_id
1 'polypeptide(L)' 'MPCRDCAGHHPVKLADYPAGNPRASLDAAHRATEARGETLAPVHVHYDAVHDTFAVIRTDILEVSA' A
#
# COMPACT_ATOMS: atom_id res chain seq x y z
N MET A 1 8.63 8.16 6.16
CA MET A 1 7.72 8.32 7.33
C MET A 1 6.67 7.22 7.26
N PRO A 2 6.33 6.56 8.37
CA PRO A 2 5.22 5.61 8.39
C PRO A 2 3.90 6.35 8.14
N CYS A 3 3.04 5.79 7.30
CA CYS A 3 1.71 6.34 7.05
C CYS A 3 0.87 6.19 8.33
N ARG A 4 0.26 7.29 8.80
CA ARG A 4 -0.56 7.28 10.03
C ARG A 4 -1.75 6.33 9.92
N ASP A 5 -2.35 6.24 8.74
CA ASP A 5 -3.49 5.36 8.48
C ASP A 5 -3.06 3.88 8.42
N CYS A 6 -1.89 3.57 7.88
CA CYS A 6 -1.36 2.20 7.89
C CYS A 6 -0.99 1.70 9.30
N ALA A 7 -0.66 2.60 10.23
CA ALA A 7 -0.27 2.23 11.59
C ALA A 7 -1.45 1.83 12.49
N GLY A 8 -2.68 2.24 12.15
CA GLY A 8 -3.88 1.98 12.94
C GLY A 8 -4.70 0.76 12.50
N HIS A 9 -4.35 0.13 11.38
CA HIS A 9 -5.10 -0.96 10.74
C HIS A 9 -4.22 -2.17 10.48
N HIS A 10 -4.77 -3.30 10.00
CA HIS A 10 -3.98 -4.43 9.58
C HIS A 10 -3.63 -4.31 8.07
N PRO A 11 -2.38 -3.95 7.75
CA PRO A 11 -1.99 -3.75 6.37
C PRO A 11 -1.81 -5.07 5.62
N VAL A 12 -2.41 -5.18 4.44
CA VAL A 12 -2.19 -6.26 3.47
C VAL A 12 -1.36 -5.73 2.31
N LYS A 13 -0.16 -6.29 2.10
CA LYS A 13 0.70 -5.96 0.96
C LYS A 13 0.13 -6.57 -0.33
N LEU A 14 0.04 -5.79 -1.40
CA LEU A 14 -0.53 -6.20 -2.68
C LEU A 14 0.50 -6.39 -3.81
N ALA A 15 1.70 -5.78 -3.73
CA ALA A 15 2.77 -5.91 -4.73
C ALA A 15 4.13 -5.34 -4.23
N ASP A 16 5.22 -5.70 -4.93
CA ASP A 16 6.61 -5.31 -4.65
C ASP A 16 7.25 -4.60 -5.86
N TYR A 17 7.46 -3.28 -5.79
CA TYR A 17 8.09 -2.48 -6.84
C TYR A 17 9.51 -2.08 -6.41
N PRO A 18 10.58 -2.46 -7.14
CA PRO A 18 11.94 -2.18 -6.68
C PRO A 18 12.27 -0.69 -6.73
N ALA A 19 12.89 -0.16 -5.68
CA ALA A 19 13.50 1.14 -5.74
C ALA A 19 14.78 1.09 -6.60
N GLY A 20 15.09 2.20 -7.26
CA GLY A 20 16.10 2.26 -8.32
C GLY A 20 15.54 2.17 -9.74
N ASN A 21 14.29 1.70 -9.92
CA ASN A 21 13.54 1.99 -11.16
C ASN A 21 12.96 3.43 -11.05
N PRO A 22 13.34 4.37 -11.94
CA PRO A 22 12.84 5.74 -11.89
C PRO A 22 11.31 5.85 -11.91
N ARG A 23 10.61 4.82 -12.40
CA ARG A 23 9.16 4.77 -12.50
C ARG A 23 8.47 3.95 -11.40
N ALA A 24 9.21 3.23 -10.55
CA ALA A 24 8.59 2.31 -9.59
C ALA A 24 7.61 2.98 -8.62
N SER A 25 7.86 4.21 -8.19
CA SER A 25 6.92 4.96 -7.34
C SER A 25 5.62 5.31 -8.08
N LEU A 26 5.71 5.59 -9.40
CA LEU A 26 4.56 5.85 -10.26
C LEU A 26 3.81 4.56 -10.56
N ASP A 27 4.50 3.46 -10.83
CA ASP A 27 3.92 2.15 -11.07
C ASP A 27 3.17 1.67 -9.81
N ALA A 28 3.76 1.87 -8.63
CA ALA A 28 3.12 1.61 -7.35
C ALA A 28 1.89 2.50 -7.12
N ALA A 29 1.97 3.80 -7.45
CA ALA A 29 0.83 4.71 -7.33
C ALA A 29 -0.31 4.37 -8.29
N HIS A 30 0.04 3.97 -9.51
CA HIS A 30 -0.92 3.49 -10.50
C HIS A 30 -1.63 2.24 -9.99
N ARG A 31 -0.86 1.25 -9.50
CA ARG A 31 -1.44 0.04 -8.90
C ARG A 31 -2.30 0.34 -7.69
N ALA A 32 -1.90 1.27 -6.82
CA ALA A 32 -2.73 1.68 -5.69
C ALA A 32 -4.06 2.27 -6.16
N THR A 33 -4.06 3.01 -7.27
CA THR A 33 -5.28 3.56 -7.89
C THR A 33 -6.17 2.44 -8.46
N GLU A 34 -5.60 1.47 -9.17
CA GLU A 34 -6.32 0.30 -9.67
C GLU A 34 -6.93 -0.51 -8.51
N ALA A 35 -6.12 -0.83 -7.50
CA ALA A 35 -6.53 -1.59 -6.34
C ALA A 35 -7.64 -0.88 -5.55
N ARG A 36 -7.63 0.45 -5.49
CA ARG A 36 -8.73 1.25 -4.90
C ARG A 36 -10.04 1.11 -5.69
N GLY A 37 -9.98 0.85 -6.99
CA GLY A 37 -11.17 0.52 -7.79
C GLY A 37 -11.77 -0.85 -7.48
N GLU A 38 -10.98 -1.76 -6.90
CA GLU A 38 -11.36 -3.14 -6.60
C GLU A 38 -11.85 -3.34 -5.15
N THR A 39 -11.70 -2.34 -4.27
CA THR A 39 -11.97 -2.47 -2.83
C THR A 39 -12.54 -1.18 -2.22
N LEU A 40 -13.42 -1.34 -1.21
CA LEU A 40 -13.92 -0.22 -0.41
C LEU A 40 -12.93 0.22 0.69
N ALA A 41 -11.96 -0.64 1.01
CA ALA A 41 -10.98 -0.38 2.05
C ALA A 41 -9.90 0.62 1.58
N PRO A 42 -9.27 1.42 2.48
CA PRO A 42 -8.22 2.35 2.07
C PRO A 42 -6.99 1.64 1.48
N VAL A 43 -6.36 2.28 0.49
CA VAL A 43 -5.16 1.77 -0.20
C VAL A 43 -4.12 2.89 -0.31
N HIS A 44 -2.86 2.56 -0.02
CA HIS A 44 -1.74 3.50 0.02
C HIS A 44 -0.47 2.90 -0.59
N VAL A 45 0.46 3.76 -1.01
CA VAL A 45 1.83 3.36 -1.37
C VAL A 45 2.75 3.66 -0.20
N HIS A 46 3.60 2.70 0.16
CA HIS A 46 4.62 2.84 1.18
C HIS A 46 6.00 2.50 0.59
N TYR A 47 7.04 3.22 1.01
CA TYR A 47 8.41 2.85 0.70
C TYR A 47 9.00 2.05 1.87
N ASP A 48 9.34 0.80 1.62
CA ASP A 48 10.00 -0.12 2.53
C ASP A 48 11.52 0.01 2.38
N ALA A 49 12.14 0.72 3.32
CA ALA A 49 13.58 0.97 3.29
C ALA A 49 14.43 -0.29 3.61
N VAL A 50 13.86 -1.33 4.23
CA VAL A 50 14.60 -2.57 4.54
C VAL A 50 14.84 -3.37 3.26
N HIS A 51 13.84 -3.40 2.38
CA HIS A 51 13.88 -4.15 1.13
C HIS A 51 14.21 -3.27 -0.08
N ASP A 52 14.30 -1.96 0.11
CA ASP A 52 14.44 -0.95 -0.94
C ASP A 52 13.37 -1.13 -2.03
N THR A 53 12.11 -1.18 -1.61
CA THR A 53 10.94 -1.36 -2.50
C THR A 53 9.80 -0.41 -2.15
N PHE A 54 8.92 -0.12 -3.11
CA PHE A 54 7.60 0.41 -2.85
C PHE A 54 6.60 -0.74 -2.71
N ALA A 55 5.85 -0.74 -1.62
CA ALA A 55 4.75 -1.64 -1.36
C ALA A 55 3.42 -0.90 -1.53
N VAL A 56 2.48 -1.53 -2.23
CA VAL A 56 1.08 -1.09 -2.20
C VAL A 56 0.39 -1.81 -1.06
N ILE A 57 -0.21 -1.05 -0.16
CA ILE A 57 -0.79 -1.55 1.08
C ILE A 57 -2.28 -1.23 1.06
N ARG A 58 -3.11 -2.25 1.25
CA ARG A 58 -4.52 -2.07 1.62
C ARG A 58 -4.64 -2.18 3.13
N THR A 59 -5.34 -1.26 3.77
CA THR A 59 -5.69 -1.39 5.19
C THR A 59 -7.07 -2.02 5.26
N ASP A 60 -7.20 -3.16 5.92
CA ASP A 60 -8.52 -3.68 6.22
C ASP A 60 -9.17 -2.82 7.33
N ILE A 61 -10.46 -2.56 7.13
CA ILE A 61 -11.30 -2.20 8.25
C ILE A 61 -11.80 -3.56 8.70
N LEU A 62 -11.28 -4.08 9.82
CA LEU A 62 -11.99 -5.13 10.52
C LEU A 62 -13.40 -4.59 10.74
N GLU A 63 -14.40 -5.11 10.03
CA GLU A 63 -15.74 -5.13 10.58
C GLU A 63 -15.61 -5.99 11.83
N VAL A 64 -15.39 -5.33 12.96
CA VAL A 64 -15.64 -5.91 14.27
C VAL A 64 -17.13 -6.23 14.27
N SER A 65 -17.43 -7.44 13.82
CA SER A 65 -18.76 -8.02 13.91
C SER A 65 -19.04 -8.21 15.40
N ALA A 66 -19.96 -7.37 15.89
CA ALA A 66 -20.82 -7.49 17.07
C ALA A 66 -20.26 -8.17 18.34
#